data_AF-A0A5S3URM3-F1
#
_entry.id   AF-A0A5S3URM3-F1
#
_cell.length_a   1.000
_cell.length_b   1.000
_cell.length_c   1.000
_cell.angle_alpha   90.00
_cell.angle_beta   90.00
_cell.angle_gamma   90.00
#
_symmetry.space_group_name_H-M   'P 1'
#
loop_
_entity.id
_entity.type
_entity.pdbx_description
1 polymer ?
#
loop_
_entity_poly.entity_id
_entity_poly.type
_entity_poly.pdbx_seq_one_letter_code
_entity_poly.pdbx_strand_id
1 'polypeptide(L)'
;EIFFSDVDDDDKWYKAKLQFITIDEKSEKEKRSNVTYLVQAKSLARALRYIDEVMGKTMIDYDVVGLNETKLMDVFEHHAPNEKK
;
A
#
# COMPACT_ATOMS: atom_id res chain seq x y z
N GLU A 1 -5.69 0.67 2.74
CA GLU A 1 -5.47 -0.70 3.26
C GLU A 1 -4.17 -0.74 4.07
N ILE A 2 -4.03 -1.73 4.95
CA ILE A 2 -2.89 -1.89 5.85
C ILE A 2 -2.21 -3.24 5.55
N PHE A 3 -0.90 -3.21 5.36
CA PHE A 3 -0.04 -4.37 5.24
C PHE A 3 0.68 -4.59 6.56
N PHE A 4 0.15 -5.51 7.36
CA PHE A 4 0.78 -6.00 8.57
C PHE A 4 1.94 -6.93 8.22
N SER A 5 2.99 -6.89 9.05
CA SER A 5 4.11 -7.84 8.98
C SER A 5 4.01 -8.80 10.15
N ASP A 6 4.26 -10.10 9.90
CA ASP A 6 4.34 -11.12 10.95
C ASP A 6 5.73 -11.12 11.63
N VAL A 7 6.64 -10.25 11.20
CA VAL A 7 7.99 -10.18 11.75
C VAL A 7 8.02 -9.26 12.96
N ASP A 8 8.37 -9.83 14.12
CA ASP A 8 8.44 -9.15 15.42
C ASP A 8 9.27 -7.87 15.44
N ASP A 9 10.32 -7.80 14.61
CA ASP A 9 11.24 -6.67 14.49
C ASP A 9 10.72 -5.54 13.57
N ASP A 10 9.56 -5.71 12.93
CA ASP A 10 8.94 -4.66 12.13
C ASP A 10 8.09 -3.71 13.00
N ASP A 11 8.77 -2.85 13.75
CA ASP A 11 8.15 -1.95 14.74
C ASP A 11 7.67 -0.60 14.17
N LYS A 12 7.94 -0.31 12.89
CA LYS A 12 7.63 0.99 12.29
C LYS A 12 6.57 0.92 11.20
N TRP A 13 5.94 2.05 10.98
CA TRP A 13 4.88 2.22 10.00
C TRP A 13 5.29 3.17 8.89
N TYR A 14 5.12 2.73 7.65
CA TYR A 14 5.43 3.49 6.44
C TYR A 14 4.15 3.77 5.66
N LYS A 15 3.94 5.02 5.27
CA LYS A 15 2.89 5.41 4.33
C LYS A 15 3.44 5.27 2.91
N ALA A 16 2.92 4.29 2.19
CA ALA A 16 3.22 4.04 0.79
C ALA A 16 2.10 4.58 -0.10
N LYS A 17 2.44 5.39 -1.09
CA LYS A 17 1.51 5.86 -2.10
C LYS A 17 1.86 5.19 -3.41
N LEU A 18 0.94 4.38 -3.92
CA LEU A 18 1.06 3.71 -5.21
C LEU A 18 0.18 4.38 -6.24
N GLN A 19 0.61 4.40 -7.49
CA GLN A 19 -0.18 4.80 -8.63
C GLN A 19 -0.36 3.59 -9.53
N PHE A 20 -1.56 3.03 -9.54
CA PHE A 20 -1.93 1.95 -10.46
C PHE A 20 -2.23 2.53 -11.84
N ILE A 21 -1.72 1.87 -12.86
CA ILE A 21 -1.88 2.23 -14.25
C ILE A 21 -2.71 1.13 -14.89
N THR A 22 -3.90 1.48 -15.35
CA THR A 22 -4.78 0.56 -16.07
C THR A 22 -5.21 1.20 -17.39
N ILE A 23 -5.53 0.38 -18.39
CA ILE A 23 -6.09 0.87 -19.65
C ILE A 23 -7.61 0.84 -19.55
N ASP A 24 -8.25 1.96 -19.85
CA ASP A 24 -9.71 2.01 -19.96
C ASP A 24 -10.14 1.33 -21.26
N GLU A 25 -10.85 0.21 -21.17
CA GLU A 25 -11.26 -0.60 -22.33
C GLU A 25 -12.18 0.14 -23.32
N LYS A 26 -12.82 1.25 -22.91
CA LYS A 26 -13.72 2.02 -23.78
C LYS A 26 -13.00 3.14 -24.53
N SER A 27 -12.03 3.78 -23.87
CA SER A 27 -11.33 4.94 -24.43
C SER A 27 -9.92 4.65 -24.90
N GLU A 28 -9.38 3.45 -24.64
CA GLU A 28 -7.98 3.05 -24.89
C GLU A 28 -6.95 4.00 -24.26
N LYS A 29 -7.38 4.77 -23.24
CA LYS A 29 -6.53 5.73 -22.53
C LYS A 29 -6.04 5.13 -21.22
N GLU A 30 -4.82 5.48 -20.85
CA GLU A 30 -4.27 5.17 -19.55
C GLU A 30 -5.03 5.92 -18.45
N LYS A 31 -5.51 5.15 -17.48
CA LYS A 31 -6.11 5.65 -16.25
C LYS A 31 -5.13 5.40 -15.11
N ARG A 32 -4.84 6.48 -14.37
CA ARG A 32 -3.95 6.44 -13.20
C ARG A 32 -4.79 6.59 -11.93
N SER A 33 -4.68 5.62 -11.04
CA SER A 33 -5.39 5.61 -9.76
C SER A 33 -4.39 5.60 -8.60
N ASN A 34 -4.43 6.63 -7.77
CA ASN A 34 -3.55 6.73 -6.62
C ASN A 34 -4.19 6.10 -5.38
N VAL A 35 -3.51 5.12 -4.80
CA VAL A 35 -3.96 4.44 -3.57
C VAL A 35 -2.87 4.58 -2.52
N THR A 36 -3.28 4.76 -1.27
CA THR A 36 -2.37 4.87 -0.13
C THR A 36 -2.50 3.64 0.75
N TYR A 37 -1.37 3.02 1.02
CA TYR A 37 -1.20 1.87 1.88
C TYR A 37 -0.38 2.24 3.09
N LEU A 38 -0.64 1.56 4.19
CA LEU A 38 0.21 1.61 5.38
C LEU A 38 0.93 0.28 5.51
N VAL A 39 2.26 0.30 5.58
CA VAL A 39 3.11 -0.90 5.60
C VAL A 39 3.86 -0.95 6.91
N GLN A 40 3.75 -2.06 7.63
CA GLN A 40 4.57 -2.32 8.80
C GLN A 40 5.92 -2.90 8.38
N ALA A 41 7.02 -2.26 8.76
CA ALA A 41 8.38 -2.71 8.43
C ALA A 41 9.42 -2.09 9.38
N LYS A 42 10.61 -2.67 9.47
CA LYS A 42 11.74 -2.09 10.22
C LYS A 42 12.39 -0.90 9.51
N SER A 43 12.34 -0.87 8.18
CA SER A 43 13.05 0.12 7.34
C SER A 43 12.35 0.38 6.01
N LEU A 44 12.67 1.52 5.38
CA LEU A 44 12.16 1.88 4.04
C LEU A 44 12.42 0.79 2.99
N ALA A 45 13.62 0.22 2.97
CA ALA A 45 13.98 -0.83 2.00
C ALA A 45 13.10 -2.08 2.18
N ARG A 46 12.78 -2.42 3.43
CA ARG A 46 11.93 -3.57 3.77
C ARG A 46 10.46 -3.28 3.44
N ALA A 47 9.98 -2.08 3.73
CA ALA A 47 8.64 -1.66 3.32
C ALA A 47 8.46 -1.71 1.79
N LEU A 48 9.47 -1.25 1.03
CA LEU A 48 9.45 -1.34 -0.43
C LEU A 48 9.40 -2.79 -0.91
N ARG A 49 10.20 -3.66 -0.31
CA ARG A 49 10.20 -5.09 -0.63
C ARG A 49 8.85 -5.74 -0.38
N TYR A 50 8.20 -5.45 0.75
CA TYR A 50 6.87 -6.00 1.04
C TYR A 50 5.81 -5.53 0.05
N ILE A 51 5.85 -4.25 -0.35
CA ILE A 51 5.00 -3.75 -1.41
C ILE A 51 5.23 -4.53 -2.70
N ASP A 52 6.49 -4.74 -3.09
CA ASP A 52 6.85 -5.49 -4.30
C ASP A 52 6.41 -6.96 -4.25
N GLU A 53 6.58 -7.63 -3.11
CA GLU A 53 6.16 -9.03 -2.91
C GLU A 53 4.63 -9.20 -2.96
N VAL A 54 3.87 -8.19 -2.53
CA VAL A 54 2.39 -8.20 -2.59
C VAL A 54 1.90 -7.82 -3.97
N MET A 55 2.39 -6.69 -4.51
CA MET A 55 1.92 -6.11 -5.77
C MET A 55 2.46 -6.86 -6.99
N GLY A 56 3.66 -7.43 -6.92
CA GLY A 56 4.24 -8.26 -7.98
C GLY A 56 3.49 -9.58 -8.22
N LYS A 57 2.58 -9.98 -7.31
CA LYS A 57 1.63 -11.09 -7.55
C LYS A 57 0.44 -10.67 -8.40
N THR A 58 0.20 -9.37 -8.53
CA THR A 58 -0.87 -8.81 -9.35
C THR A 58 -0.33 -8.56 -10.76
N MET A 59 -1.17 -8.76 -11.78
CA MET A 59 -0.83 -8.42 -13.17
C MET A 59 -1.07 -6.92 -13.47
N ILE A 60 -1.18 -6.08 -12.45
CA ILE A 60 -1.51 -4.66 -12.58
C ILE A 60 -0.21 -3.87 -12.54
N ASP A 61 0.01 -3.01 -13.55
CA ASP A 61 1.11 -2.07 -13.56
C ASP A 61 0.93 -1.02 -12.46
N TYR A 62 2.00 -0.75 -11.70
CA TYR A 62 1.99 0.23 -10.63
C TYR A 62 3.32 0.96 -10.52
N ASP A 63 3.26 2.21 -10.04
CA ASP A 63 4.43 3.01 -9.69
C ASP A 63 4.40 3.39 -8.20
N VAL A 64 5.55 3.31 -7.53
CA VAL A 64 5.71 3.75 -6.14
C VAL A 64 6.00 5.24 -6.11
N VAL A 65 4.95 6.06 -6.13
CA VAL A 65 5.07 7.52 -6.16
C VAL A 65 5.47 8.15 -4.83
N GLY A 66 5.51 7.37 -3.74
CA GLY A 66 6.05 7.85 -2.47
C GLY A 66 6.06 6.80 -1.37
N LEU A 67 7.09 6.84 -0.53
CA LEU A 67 7.23 5.98 0.64
C LEU A 67 7.85 6.79 1.77
N ASN A 68 7.10 6.98 2.86
CA ASN A 68 7.54 7.83 3.97
C ASN A 68 7.31 7.14 5.31
N GLU A 69 8.29 7.21 6.21
CA GLU A 69 8.11 6.77 7.60
C GLU A 69 7.08 7.66 8.29
N THR A 70 6.26 7.04 9.13
CA THR A 70 5.27 7.74 9.95
C THR A 70 5.67 7.65 11.42
N LYS A 71 5.19 8.60 12.23
CA LYS A 71 5.37 8.56 13.69
C LYS A 71 4.30 7.71 14.39
N LEU A 72 3.64 6.82 13.65
CA LEU A 72 2.61 5.94 14.21
C LEU A 72 3.32 4.82 14.99
N MET A 73 2.90 4.63 16.24
CA MET A 73 3.40 3.56 17.11
C MET A 73 2.46 2.35 17.08
N ASP A 74 1.15 2.60 17.00
CA ASP A 74 0.13 1.55 16.99
C ASP A 74 -0.96 1.93 15.99
N VAL A 75 -1.40 0.96 15.19
CA VAL A 75 -2.39 1.17 14.12
C VAL A 75 -3.48 0.13 14.28
N PHE A 76 -4.65 0.63 14.70
CA PHE A 76 -5.85 -0.18 14.78
C PHE A 76 -6.67 0.06 13.52
N GLU A 77 -6.99 -1.00 12.78
CA GLU A 77 -7.94 -0.91 11.69
C GLU A 77 -9.31 -0.53 12.29
N HIS A 78 -9.73 0.71 12.07
CA HIS A 78 -11.04 1.15 12.53
C HIS A 78 -12.08 0.59 11.57
N HIS A 79 -12.64 -0.58 11.91
CA HIS A 79 -13.92 -1.00 11.36
C HIS A 79 -14.98 -0.02 11.84
N ALA A 80 -15.18 1.08 11.12
CA ALA A 80 -16.38 1.87 11.28
C ALA A 80 -17.58 0.94 11.05
N PRO A 81 -18.51 0.80 12.00
CA PRO A 81 -19.73 0.03 11.78
C PRO A 81 -20.68 0.83 10.88
N ASN A 82 -20.28 1.15 9.65
CA ASN A 82 -21.19 1.79 8.70
C ASN A 82 -20.78 1.62 7.23
N GLU A 83 -20.77 0.38 6.75
CA GLU A 83 -21.12 0.08 5.35
C GLU A 83 -21.86 -1.26 5.30
N LYS A 84 -23.03 -1.30 5.96
CA LYS A 84 -24.05 -2.28 5.63
C LYS A 84 -24.88 -1.74 4.47
N LYS A 85 -24.67 -2.39 3.32
CA LYS A 85 -25.68 -2.76 2.31
C LYS A 85 -26.03 -1.74 1.23
#